data_AF-A0A143Y4X2-F1
#
_entry.id   AF-A0A143Y4X2-F1
#
_cell.length_a   1.000
_cell.length_b   1.000
_cell.length_c   1.000
_cell.angle_alpha   90.00
_cell.angle_beta   90.00
_cell.angle_gamma   90.00
#
_symmetry.space_group_name_H-M   'P 1'
#
loop_
_entity.id
_entity.type
_entity.pdbx_description
1 polymer ?
#
loop_
_entity_poly.entity_id
_entity_poly.type
_entity_poly.pdbx_seq_one_letter_code
_entity_poly.pdbx_strand_id
1 'polypeptide(L)'
;MTTAEKTTTLPFRADHVGSFLRTEPLKDARTKFAAGELDAAALNQVETEEITKLVQAQKENGLKGFTDGEFRRSWWHIDFIENLNGFEGYEPEVGYDFGGVEVRKYGFRNVGKISFNPNHPFLAAFKSLHDIVGDQGVAKFTIPSPNEVFYPGYRNEEIYPSVEAYQADIQKAYIDAVQAFYDLGCRYLQLDDVHWGFLCNFASDTEEYAAEKRIAAENVQAIIEAKPKDLVLTTHVCRGNYKSHHSLEGAYDPIAEELFGQTDFDGYFLEYDTDRSGGFEPLQYFKGKGRIVLGLVTSKTAELEDKDEIKARIKEASKYVPLEQLSLSTQCGFASTEEGNLLTEEEQWAKVRLVVEIAKEVWPEENN
;
A
#
# COMPACT_ATOMS: atom_id res chain seq x y z
N MET A 1 -13.85 5.01 -39.10
CA MET A 1 -14.17 4.72 -37.70
C MET A 1 -12.86 4.76 -36.96
N THR A 2 -12.59 5.86 -36.26
CA THR A 2 -11.42 6.01 -35.40
C THR A 2 -11.53 4.95 -34.30
N THR A 3 -10.59 4.01 -34.27
CA THR A 3 -10.36 3.15 -33.11
C THR A 3 -10.15 4.07 -31.92
N ALA A 4 -11.15 4.15 -31.03
CA ALA A 4 -10.96 4.79 -29.74
C ALA A 4 -9.79 4.06 -29.07
N GLU A 5 -8.71 4.77 -28.77
CA GLU A 5 -7.66 4.24 -27.91
C GLU A 5 -8.35 3.73 -26.64
N LYS A 6 -8.25 2.42 -26.35
CA LYS A 6 -8.68 1.87 -25.07
C LYS A 6 -7.83 2.54 -24.00
N THR A 7 -8.36 3.57 -23.35
CA THR A 7 -7.72 4.20 -22.19
C THR A 7 -7.65 3.18 -21.07
N THR A 8 -6.43 2.81 -20.67
CA THR A 8 -6.19 1.94 -19.50
C THR A 8 -6.82 2.58 -18.27
N THR A 9 -7.80 1.91 -17.67
CA THR A 9 -8.45 2.38 -16.45
C THR A 9 -7.82 1.69 -15.24
N LEU A 10 -7.28 2.48 -14.32
CA LEU A 10 -6.69 2.03 -13.06
C LEU A 10 -7.63 2.32 -11.88
N PRO A 11 -7.58 1.58 -10.76
CA PRO A 11 -6.93 0.28 -10.57
C PRO A 11 -7.37 -0.78 -11.58
N PHE A 12 -6.59 -1.83 -11.80
CA PHE A 12 -6.98 -2.93 -12.70
C PHE A 12 -8.07 -3.82 -12.08
N ARG A 13 -8.82 -4.57 -12.91
CA ARG A 13 -9.85 -5.51 -12.40
C ARG A 13 -9.27 -6.65 -11.56
N ALA A 14 -8.13 -7.18 -11.99
CA ALA A 14 -7.24 -7.97 -11.16
C ALA A 14 -6.02 -7.09 -10.86
N ASP A 15 -5.89 -6.69 -9.61
CA ASP A 15 -4.78 -5.87 -9.13
C ASP A 15 -4.20 -6.50 -7.85
N HIS A 16 -3.12 -5.93 -7.34
CA HIS A 16 -2.43 -6.42 -6.16
C HIS A 16 -1.94 -5.25 -5.32
N VAL A 17 -1.77 -5.46 -4.02
CA VAL A 17 -1.46 -4.36 -3.10
C VAL A 17 -0.08 -3.77 -3.38
N GLY A 18 0.97 -4.58 -3.42
CA GLY A 18 2.32 -4.06 -3.63
C GLY A 18 3.39 -5.12 -3.44
N SER A 19 3.59 -5.53 -2.20
CA SER A 19 4.72 -6.38 -1.83
C SER A 19 4.59 -7.85 -2.25
N PHE A 20 5.75 -8.45 -2.56
CA PHE A 20 5.93 -9.87 -2.87
C PHE A 20 6.96 -10.50 -1.94
N LEU A 21 6.91 -11.83 -1.79
CA LEU A 21 7.89 -12.61 -1.06
C LEU A 21 9.30 -12.37 -1.61
N ARG A 22 10.25 -12.08 -0.72
CA ARG A 22 11.66 -11.91 -1.10
C ARG A 22 12.24 -13.26 -1.48
N THR A 23 12.88 -13.31 -2.64
CA THR A 23 13.54 -14.51 -3.16
C THR A 23 14.76 -14.87 -2.31
N GLU A 24 15.19 -16.12 -2.36
CA GLU A 24 16.38 -16.57 -1.63
C GLU A 24 17.67 -15.80 -2.03
N PRO A 25 17.96 -15.56 -3.33
CA PRO A 25 19.12 -14.76 -3.73
C PRO A 25 19.13 -13.35 -3.14
N LEU A 26 17.96 -12.73 -3.00
CA LEU A 26 17.83 -11.40 -2.40
C LEU A 26 18.11 -11.46 -0.88
N LYS A 27 17.56 -12.45 -0.17
CA LYS A 27 17.81 -12.64 1.26
C LYS A 27 19.30 -12.90 1.55
N ASP A 28 19.94 -13.71 0.72
CA ASP A 28 21.39 -13.96 0.79
C ASP A 28 22.20 -12.68 0.57
N ALA A 29 21.83 -11.89 -0.44
CA ALA A 29 22.53 -10.63 -0.73
C ALA A 29 22.39 -9.61 0.40
N ARG A 30 21.19 -9.47 0.99
CA ARG A 30 20.97 -8.58 2.15
C ARG A 30 21.76 -9.05 3.37
N THR A 31 21.82 -10.36 3.62
CA THR A 31 22.63 -10.95 4.71
C THR A 31 24.12 -10.64 4.52
N LYS A 32 24.67 -10.85 3.32
CA LYS A 32 26.07 -10.54 3.00
C LYS A 32 26.38 -9.04 3.08
N PHE A 33 25.45 -8.20 2.64
CA PHE A 33 25.59 -6.74 2.76
C PHE A 33 25.63 -6.31 4.23
N ALA A 34 24.73 -6.82 5.06
CA ALA A 34 24.73 -6.56 6.51
C ALA A 34 26.01 -7.05 7.21
N ALA A 35 26.61 -8.14 6.71
CA ALA A 35 27.90 -8.65 7.18
C ALA A 35 29.14 -7.89 6.64
N GLY A 36 28.95 -6.93 5.72
CA GLY A 36 30.05 -6.22 5.05
C GLY A 36 30.79 -7.05 3.99
N GLU A 37 30.23 -8.19 3.58
CA GLU A 37 30.77 -9.09 2.56
C GLU A 37 30.34 -8.72 1.13
N LEU A 38 29.33 -7.85 1.01
CA LEU A 38 28.80 -7.31 -0.24
C LEU A 38 28.78 -5.79 -0.14
N ASP A 39 29.19 -5.08 -1.19
CA ASP A 39 29.07 -3.61 -1.23
C ASP A 39 27.68 -3.17 -1.75
N ALA A 40 27.38 -1.87 -1.62
CA ALA A 40 26.08 -1.32 -1.99
C ALA A 40 25.79 -1.43 -3.50
N ALA A 41 26.82 -1.39 -4.35
CA ALA A 41 26.64 -1.50 -5.79
C ALA A 41 26.28 -2.94 -6.18
N ALA A 42 26.92 -3.93 -5.56
CA ALA A 42 26.63 -5.33 -5.76
C ALA A 42 25.27 -5.73 -5.18
N LEU A 43 24.87 -5.19 -4.01
CA LEU A 43 23.50 -5.37 -3.51
C LEU A 43 22.48 -4.78 -4.49
N ASN A 44 22.69 -3.55 -4.95
CA ASN A 44 21.80 -2.88 -5.89
C ASN A 44 21.64 -3.67 -7.20
N GLN A 45 22.71 -4.32 -7.68
CA GLN A 45 22.67 -5.19 -8.84
C GLN A 45 21.75 -6.40 -8.59
N VAL A 46 21.94 -7.14 -7.49
CA VAL A 46 21.10 -8.30 -7.16
C VAL A 46 19.64 -7.88 -7.03
N GLU A 47 19.35 -6.79 -6.30
CA GLU A 47 17.99 -6.26 -6.18
C GLU A 47 17.37 -5.95 -7.55
N THR A 48 18.13 -5.33 -8.46
CA THR A 48 17.65 -5.00 -9.81
C THR A 48 17.36 -6.25 -10.64
N GLU A 49 18.21 -7.27 -10.56
CA GLU A 49 18.02 -8.55 -11.23
C GLU A 49 16.77 -9.28 -10.71
N GLU A 50 16.57 -9.32 -9.40
CA GLU A 50 15.41 -9.96 -8.78
C GLU A 50 14.11 -9.19 -9.05
N ILE A 51 14.13 -7.85 -9.05
CA ILE A 51 12.97 -7.03 -9.47
C ILE A 51 12.64 -7.28 -10.94
N THR A 52 13.64 -7.41 -11.82
CA THR A 52 13.41 -7.71 -13.24
C THR A 52 12.70 -9.06 -13.42
N LYS A 53 13.15 -10.09 -12.68
CA LYS A 53 12.48 -11.40 -12.66
C LYS A 53 11.07 -11.31 -12.11
N LEU A 54 10.86 -10.53 -11.05
CA LEU A 54 9.54 -10.33 -10.45
C LEU A 54 8.57 -9.64 -11.41
N VAL A 55 8.98 -8.59 -12.13
CA VAL A 55 8.14 -7.91 -13.14
C VAL A 55 7.73 -8.90 -14.24
N GLN A 56 8.67 -9.73 -14.71
CA GLN A 56 8.37 -10.76 -15.69
C GLN A 56 7.38 -11.81 -15.14
N ALA A 57 7.55 -12.26 -13.90
CA ALA A 57 6.65 -13.20 -13.26
C ALA A 57 5.24 -12.61 -13.03
N GLN A 58 5.13 -11.34 -12.62
CA GLN A 58 3.85 -10.63 -12.50
C GLN A 58 3.11 -10.65 -13.84
N LYS A 59 3.81 -10.33 -14.94
CA LYS A 59 3.27 -10.35 -16.31
C LYS A 59 2.84 -11.75 -16.75
N GLU A 60 3.67 -12.77 -16.52
CA GLU A 60 3.38 -14.16 -16.89
C GLU A 60 2.16 -14.72 -16.15
N ASN A 61 1.92 -14.27 -14.92
CA ASN A 61 0.73 -14.62 -14.13
C ASN A 61 -0.48 -13.72 -14.43
N GLY A 62 -0.38 -12.81 -15.40
CA GLY A 62 -1.50 -12.07 -15.98
C GLY A 62 -1.81 -10.72 -15.33
N LEU A 63 -0.92 -10.18 -14.49
CA LEU A 63 -1.01 -8.82 -13.97
C LEU A 63 -0.65 -7.78 -15.04
N LYS A 64 -1.19 -6.57 -14.89
CA LYS A 64 -0.95 -5.43 -15.80
C LYS A 64 -0.32 -4.22 -15.10
N GLY A 65 -0.51 -4.12 -13.79
CA GLY A 65 0.26 -3.24 -12.91
C GLY A 65 1.46 -4.02 -12.38
N PHE A 66 2.63 -3.39 -12.36
CA PHE A 66 3.87 -4.03 -11.94
C PHE A 66 4.52 -3.21 -10.85
N THR A 67 4.91 -3.88 -9.77
CA THR A 67 5.64 -3.29 -8.64
C THR A 67 7.04 -3.87 -8.55
N ASP A 68 7.88 -3.27 -7.72
CA ASP A 68 9.19 -3.81 -7.33
C ASP A 68 9.10 -4.85 -6.20
N GLY A 69 7.88 -5.22 -5.78
CA GLY A 69 7.62 -6.11 -4.66
C GLY A 69 8.17 -5.63 -3.32
N GLU A 70 8.56 -4.36 -3.23
CA GLU A 70 9.26 -3.76 -2.09
C GLU A 70 10.62 -4.43 -1.78
N PHE A 71 11.26 -5.01 -2.80
CA PHE A 71 12.49 -5.81 -2.64
C PHE A 71 13.68 -5.01 -2.09
N ARG A 72 13.71 -3.69 -2.30
CA ARG A 72 14.75 -2.81 -1.77
C ARG A 72 14.51 -2.39 -0.31
N ARG A 73 13.32 -2.68 0.23
CA ARG A 73 12.88 -2.20 1.54
C ARG A 73 13.05 -3.27 2.60
N SER A 74 13.57 -2.86 3.75
CA SER A 74 13.52 -3.64 4.98
C SER A 74 12.17 -3.48 5.67
N TRP A 75 11.66 -2.24 5.74
CA TRP A 75 10.32 -1.90 6.18
C TRP A 75 9.60 -1.05 5.14
N TRP A 76 8.32 -1.36 4.88
CA TRP A 76 7.52 -0.61 3.91
C TRP A 76 7.37 0.89 4.24
N HIS A 77 7.26 1.23 5.54
CA HIS A 77 7.03 2.60 6.02
C HIS A 77 8.28 3.27 6.59
N ILE A 78 9.04 2.58 7.47
CA ILE A 78 10.19 3.20 8.17
C ILE A 78 11.22 3.71 7.17
N ASP A 79 11.60 2.89 6.19
CA ASP A 79 12.61 3.23 5.17
C ASP A 79 12.24 4.50 4.37
N PHE A 80 10.94 4.82 4.24
CA PHE A 80 10.50 6.07 3.62
C PHE A 80 10.53 7.22 4.63
N ILE A 81 9.88 7.04 5.78
CA ILE A 81 9.69 8.13 6.75
C ILE A 81 11.03 8.61 7.31
N GLU A 82 11.96 7.70 7.62
CA GLU A 82 13.29 8.05 8.13
C GLU A 82 14.14 8.85 7.13
N ASN A 83 13.79 8.80 5.84
CA ASN A 83 14.49 9.50 4.77
C ASN A 83 13.83 10.84 4.39
N LEU A 84 12.74 11.24 5.06
CA LEU A 84 12.25 12.62 5.06
C LEU A 84 13.15 13.49 5.94
N ASN A 85 13.38 14.76 5.55
CA ASN A 85 14.10 15.68 6.41
C ASN A 85 13.33 15.85 7.73
N GLY A 86 14.02 15.91 8.87
CA GLY A 86 13.39 16.08 10.19
C GLY A 86 12.95 14.78 10.87
N PHE A 87 13.07 13.64 10.18
CA PHE A 87 13.02 12.31 10.79
C PHE A 87 14.39 11.64 10.74
N GLU A 88 14.61 10.70 11.65
CA GLU A 88 15.75 9.78 11.61
C GLU A 88 15.34 8.40 12.12
N GLY A 89 16.03 7.36 11.62
CA GLY A 89 15.93 6.00 12.13
C GLY A 89 16.64 5.86 13.48
N TYR A 90 16.14 4.99 14.35
CA TYR A 90 16.78 4.65 15.62
C TYR A 90 16.41 3.23 16.08
N GLU A 91 17.25 2.65 16.94
CA GLU A 91 16.96 1.39 17.61
C GLU A 91 16.35 1.66 18.99
N PRO A 92 15.07 1.33 19.23
CA PRO A 92 14.45 1.45 20.55
C PRO A 92 14.93 0.36 21.52
N GLU A 93 14.73 0.56 22.83
CA GLU A 93 15.07 -0.44 23.85
C GLU A 93 14.26 -1.74 23.70
N VAL A 94 13.00 -1.63 23.28
CA VAL A 94 12.06 -2.74 23.06
C VAL A 94 11.47 -2.67 21.67
N GLY A 95 11.26 -3.84 21.05
CA GLY A 95 10.47 -3.92 19.83
C GLY A 95 8.99 -3.71 20.14
N TYR A 96 8.23 -3.22 19.16
CA TYR A 96 6.77 -3.17 19.30
C TYR A 96 6.18 -4.58 19.33
N ASP A 97 5.11 -4.77 20.12
CA ASP A 97 4.39 -6.04 20.17
C ASP A 97 3.38 -6.11 19.02
N PHE A 98 3.59 -7.05 18.09
CA PHE A 98 2.70 -7.30 16.97
C PHE A 98 1.90 -8.58 17.25
N GLY A 99 0.81 -8.45 18.02
CA GLY A 99 -0.07 -9.58 18.34
C GLY A 99 0.64 -10.69 19.13
N GLY A 100 1.48 -10.33 20.10
CA GLY A 100 2.26 -11.27 20.92
C GLY A 100 3.63 -11.67 20.34
N VAL A 101 4.05 -11.06 19.22
CA VAL A 101 5.38 -11.24 18.64
C VAL A 101 6.16 -9.93 18.71
N GLU A 102 7.29 -9.92 19.42
CA GLU A 102 8.20 -8.77 19.41
C GLU A 102 8.83 -8.63 18.01
N VAL A 103 8.59 -7.49 17.37
CA VAL A 103 9.18 -7.17 16.07
C VAL A 103 10.65 -6.74 16.22
N ARG A 104 11.41 -6.77 15.13
CA ARG A 104 12.79 -6.27 15.14
C ARG A 104 12.83 -4.82 15.62
N LYS A 105 13.78 -4.52 16.51
CA LYS A 105 13.98 -3.19 17.11
C LYS A 105 14.47 -2.19 16.08
N TYR A 106 13.56 -1.48 15.47
CA TYR A 106 13.86 -0.35 14.62
C TYR A 106 12.64 0.56 14.52
N GLY A 107 12.86 1.86 14.48
CA GLY A 107 11.79 2.86 14.42
C GLY A 107 12.33 4.16 13.83
N PHE A 108 11.46 5.16 13.73
CA PHE A 108 11.83 6.52 13.38
C PHE A 108 11.34 7.51 14.45
N ARG A 109 11.98 8.67 14.54
CA ARG A 109 11.58 9.74 15.47
C ARG A 109 11.72 11.12 14.84
N ASN A 110 10.87 12.06 15.26
CA ASN A 110 10.93 13.43 14.79
C ASN A 110 12.01 14.23 15.54
N VAL A 111 13.06 14.63 14.81
CA VAL A 111 14.24 15.35 15.32
C VAL A 111 14.42 16.74 14.72
N GLY A 112 13.56 17.15 13.78
CA GLY A 112 13.66 18.45 13.13
C GLY A 112 12.37 18.88 12.44
N LYS A 113 12.43 20.04 11.76
CA LYS A 113 11.35 20.47 10.87
C LYS A 113 11.29 19.55 9.65
N ILE A 114 10.06 19.22 9.26
CA ILE A 114 9.78 18.18 8.27
C ILE A 114 9.67 18.79 6.89
N SER A 115 10.32 18.16 5.92
CA SER A 115 10.20 18.49 4.51
C SER A 115 10.61 17.29 3.66
N PHE A 116 10.21 17.29 2.39
CA PHE A 116 10.66 16.24 1.47
C PHE A 116 12.16 16.34 1.18
N ASN A 117 12.83 15.20 1.19
CA ASN A 117 14.21 15.07 0.76
C ASN A 117 14.25 14.91 -0.77
N PRO A 118 14.78 15.86 -1.56
CA PRO A 118 14.83 15.73 -3.02
C PRO A 118 15.71 14.59 -3.52
N ASN A 119 16.56 14.01 -2.66
CA ASN A 119 17.39 12.84 -2.95
C ASN A 119 16.84 11.57 -2.28
N HIS A 120 15.54 11.52 -1.98
CA HIS A 120 14.92 10.39 -1.29
C HIS A 120 15.19 9.07 -2.06
N PRO A 121 15.68 8.00 -1.40
CA PRO A 121 16.12 6.77 -2.08
C PRO A 121 14.99 6.08 -2.88
N PHE A 122 13.73 6.27 -2.46
CA PHE A 122 12.58 5.72 -3.19
C PHE A 122 12.41 6.32 -4.59
N LEU A 123 12.93 7.52 -4.86
CA LEU A 123 12.91 8.09 -6.21
C LEU A 123 13.78 7.27 -7.17
N ALA A 124 14.97 6.85 -6.73
CA ALA A 124 15.84 5.98 -7.50
C ALA A 124 15.24 4.57 -7.65
N ALA A 125 14.60 4.05 -6.59
CA ALA A 125 13.90 2.76 -6.64
C ALA A 125 12.75 2.78 -7.66
N PHE A 126 11.90 3.81 -7.63
CA PHE A 126 10.83 3.99 -8.59
C PHE A 126 11.36 4.16 -10.02
N LYS A 127 12.40 4.98 -10.23
CA LYS A 127 12.99 5.16 -11.56
C LYS A 127 13.51 3.83 -12.13
N SER A 128 14.15 3.01 -11.30
CA SER A 128 14.59 1.65 -11.67
C SER A 128 13.41 0.77 -12.06
N LEU A 129 12.33 0.74 -11.28
CA LEU A 129 11.11 -0.01 -11.62
C LEU A 129 10.50 0.48 -12.93
N HIS A 130 10.34 1.79 -13.09
CA HIS A 130 9.78 2.41 -14.29
C HIS A 130 10.57 1.99 -15.54
N ASP A 131 11.90 1.98 -15.46
CA ASP A 131 12.77 1.58 -16.57
C ASP A 131 12.69 0.07 -16.89
N ILE A 132 12.57 -0.78 -15.87
CA ILE A 132 12.37 -2.23 -16.03
C ILE A 132 11.01 -2.52 -16.68
N VAL A 133 9.96 -1.82 -16.24
CA VAL A 133 8.60 -1.98 -16.76
C VAL A 133 8.53 -1.52 -18.22
N GLY A 134 9.04 -0.32 -18.53
CA GLY A 134 8.99 0.26 -19.87
C GLY A 134 7.59 0.20 -20.49
N ASP A 135 7.52 -0.21 -21.75
CA ASP A 135 6.24 -0.28 -22.50
C ASP A 135 5.43 -1.56 -22.21
N GLN A 136 5.84 -2.38 -21.23
CA GLN A 136 5.23 -3.68 -20.97
C GLN A 136 3.93 -3.61 -20.15
N GLY A 137 3.69 -2.50 -19.45
CA GLY A 137 2.55 -2.30 -18.56
C GLY A 137 2.68 -0.99 -17.79
N VAL A 138 2.03 -0.91 -16.61
CA VAL A 138 2.07 0.29 -15.77
C VAL A 138 2.88 0.03 -14.51
N ALA A 139 3.92 0.84 -14.27
CA ALA A 139 4.64 0.80 -13.00
C ALA A 139 3.76 1.36 -11.88
N LYS A 140 3.38 0.50 -10.94
CA LYS A 140 2.71 0.83 -9.69
C LYS A 140 3.76 0.92 -8.59
N PHE A 141 3.70 1.96 -7.76
CA PHE A 141 4.62 2.12 -6.63
C PHE A 141 3.86 2.44 -5.35
N THR A 142 4.34 1.92 -4.21
CA THR A 142 3.74 2.15 -2.89
C THR A 142 4.63 3.08 -2.05
N ILE A 143 4.03 3.96 -1.26
CA ILE A 143 4.69 4.72 -0.19
C ILE A 143 3.76 4.73 1.03
N PRO A 144 4.26 4.89 2.27
CA PRO A 144 3.36 5.01 3.42
C PRO A 144 2.53 6.28 3.34
N SER A 145 1.30 6.23 3.82
CA SER A 145 0.41 7.38 3.97
C SER A 145 1.01 8.45 4.89
N PRO A 146 0.71 9.76 4.68
CA PRO A 146 1.07 10.80 5.65
C PRO A 146 0.52 10.53 7.05
N ASN A 147 -0.53 9.71 7.18
CA ASN A 147 -1.15 9.39 8.47
C ASN A 147 -0.27 8.49 9.36
N GLU A 148 0.73 7.80 8.80
CA GLU A 148 1.63 6.91 9.54
C GLU A 148 2.47 7.63 10.61
N VAL A 149 2.56 8.95 10.55
CA VAL A 149 3.30 9.77 11.53
C VAL A 149 2.40 10.50 12.53
N PHE A 150 1.09 10.18 12.55
CA PHE A 150 0.10 10.79 13.46
C PHE A 150 -0.27 9.90 14.64
N TYR A 151 0.38 8.74 14.81
CA TYR A 151 0.25 7.99 16.06
C TYR A 151 0.83 8.76 17.25
N PRO A 152 0.29 8.53 18.46
CA PRO A 152 0.84 9.10 19.69
C PRO A 152 2.34 8.85 19.83
N GLY A 153 3.10 9.91 20.11
CA GLY A 153 4.55 9.85 20.36
C GLY A 153 5.46 10.16 19.17
N TYR A 154 4.94 10.23 17.93
CA TYR A 154 5.78 10.58 16.77
C TYR A 154 6.03 12.08 16.61
N ARG A 155 5.03 12.93 16.90
CA ARG A 155 5.21 14.39 16.89
C ARG A 155 6.08 14.82 18.08
N ASN A 156 7.19 15.47 17.78
CA ASN A 156 8.00 16.12 18.82
C ASN A 156 7.38 17.48 19.18
N GLU A 157 6.82 17.59 20.38
CA GLU A 157 6.09 18.78 20.82
C GLU A 157 6.99 20.01 21.04
N GLU A 158 8.29 19.83 21.25
CA GLU A 158 9.24 20.95 21.36
C GLU A 158 9.48 21.61 20.00
N ILE A 159 9.47 20.81 18.92
CA ILE A 159 9.67 21.26 17.53
C ILE A 159 8.35 21.71 16.89
N TYR A 160 7.27 21.01 17.24
CA TYR A 160 5.91 21.27 16.78
C TYR A 160 4.96 21.38 17.98
N PRO A 161 4.82 22.57 18.57
CA PRO A 161 3.93 22.78 19.71
C PRO A 161 2.44 22.60 19.39
N SER A 162 2.07 22.64 18.10
CA SER A 162 0.70 22.45 17.64
C SER A 162 0.62 21.39 16.55
N VAL A 163 -0.51 20.67 16.52
CA VAL A 163 -0.80 19.64 15.51
C VAL A 163 -0.93 20.27 14.14
N GLU A 164 -1.49 21.47 14.04
CA GLU A 164 -1.70 22.17 12.76
C GLU A 164 -0.38 22.49 12.06
N ALA A 165 0.64 22.93 12.81
CA ALA A 165 1.96 23.21 12.23
C ALA A 165 2.68 21.92 11.79
N TYR A 166 2.50 20.82 12.53
CA TYR A 166 3.02 19.51 12.16
C TYR A 166 2.34 18.98 10.90
N GLN A 167 1.01 19.08 10.87
CA GLN A 167 0.15 18.66 9.78
C GLN A 167 0.49 19.40 8.48
N ALA A 168 0.67 20.72 8.54
CA ALA A 168 1.01 21.52 7.36
C ALA A 168 2.36 21.10 6.73
N ASP A 169 3.38 20.85 7.55
CA ASP A 169 4.70 20.44 7.05
C ASP A 169 4.67 19.00 6.48
N ILE A 170 3.90 18.09 7.10
CA ILE A 170 3.68 16.73 6.56
C ILE A 170 2.94 16.78 5.23
N GLN A 171 1.84 17.51 5.15
CA GLN A 171 1.09 17.69 3.90
C GLN A 171 2.00 18.24 2.80
N LYS A 172 2.81 19.27 3.11
CA LYS A 172 3.75 19.83 2.15
C LYS A 172 4.80 18.81 1.69
N ALA A 173 5.38 18.05 2.61
CA ALA A 173 6.37 17.03 2.29
C ALA A 173 5.78 15.95 1.38
N TYR A 174 4.54 15.53 1.61
CA TYR A 174 3.87 14.52 0.78
C TYR A 174 3.43 15.06 -0.58
N ILE A 175 2.96 16.31 -0.67
CA ILE A 175 2.70 16.97 -1.96
C ILE A 175 3.97 17.01 -2.81
N ASP A 176 5.11 17.37 -2.21
CA ASP A 176 6.41 17.39 -2.89
C ASP A 176 6.87 15.99 -3.30
N ALA A 177 6.67 14.98 -2.44
CA ALA A 177 7.00 13.60 -2.74
C ALA A 177 6.19 13.08 -3.94
N VAL A 178 4.87 13.28 -3.93
CA VAL A 178 3.97 12.88 -5.03
C VAL A 178 4.36 13.56 -6.33
N GLN A 179 4.67 14.86 -6.31
CA GLN A 179 5.15 15.58 -7.49
C GLN A 179 6.49 15.02 -7.99
N ALA A 180 7.43 14.71 -7.10
CA ALA A 180 8.72 14.15 -7.48
C ALA A 180 8.61 12.76 -8.13
N PHE A 181 7.73 11.87 -7.63
CA PHE A 181 7.43 10.61 -8.32
C PHE A 181 6.79 10.83 -9.68
N TYR A 182 5.84 11.76 -9.77
CA TYR A 182 5.17 12.09 -11.02
C TYR A 182 6.15 12.60 -12.10
N ASP A 183 7.11 13.46 -11.71
CA ASP A 183 8.14 14.01 -12.59
C ASP A 183 9.09 12.93 -13.14
N LEU A 184 9.23 11.81 -12.42
CA LEU A 184 9.96 10.62 -12.88
C LEU A 184 9.14 9.69 -13.78
N GLY A 185 7.87 10.03 -14.06
CA GLY A 185 6.97 9.25 -14.91
C GLY A 185 5.95 8.41 -14.15
N CYS A 186 5.83 8.53 -12.82
CA CYS A 186 4.82 7.80 -12.07
C CYS A 186 3.42 8.23 -12.48
N ARG A 187 2.56 7.26 -12.80
CA ARG A 187 1.13 7.46 -13.09
C ARG A 187 0.22 6.58 -12.24
N TYR A 188 0.79 5.71 -11.41
CA TYR A 188 0.07 4.88 -10.48
C TYR A 188 0.84 4.80 -9.16
N LEU A 189 0.42 5.62 -8.19
CA LEU A 189 1.01 5.68 -6.85
C LEU A 189 -0.03 5.24 -5.82
N GLN A 190 0.40 4.47 -4.82
CA GLN A 190 -0.45 4.02 -3.73
C GLN A 190 0.08 4.52 -2.39
N LEU A 191 -0.83 5.00 -1.53
CA LEU A 191 -0.58 5.33 -0.13
C LEU A 191 -1.04 4.18 0.76
N ASP A 192 -0.09 3.45 1.35
CA ASP A 192 -0.39 2.38 2.30
C ASP A 192 -0.67 2.98 3.67
N ASP A 193 -1.84 2.73 4.25
CA ASP A 193 -2.36 3.40 5.44
C ASP A 193 -2.88 2.37 6.47
N VAL A 194 -2.17 2.23 7.58
CA VAL A 194 -2.54 1.43 8.75
C VAL A 194 -3.27 2.29 9.78
N HIS A 195 -3.15 3.61 9.71
CA HIS A 195 -3.78 4.54 10.65
C HIS A 195 -5.31 4.47 10.60
N TRP A 196 -5.91 4.34 9.42
CA TRP A 196 -7.35 4.08 9.31
C TRP A 196 -7.77 2.80 10.03
N GLY A 197 -7.00 1.71 9.91
CA GLY A 197 -7.24 0.47 10.65
C GLY A 197 -7.12 0.66 12.17
N PHE A 198 -6.18 1.49 12.62
CA PHE A 198 -6.03 1.85 14.02
C PHE A 198 -7.28 2.57 14.53
N LEU A 199 -7.78 3.55 13.77
CA LEU A 199 -9.00 4.27 14.12
C LEU A 199 -10.24 3.36 14.17
N CYS A 200 -10.31 2.27 13.39
CA CYS A 200 -11.36 1.25 13.53
C CYS A 200 -11.28 0.53 14.89
N ASN A 201 -10.07 0.15 15.31
CA ASN A 201 -9.84 -0.63 16.54
C ASN A 201 -10.05 0.17 17.83
N PHE A 202 -9.75 1.47 17.78
CA PHE A 202 -9.80 2.37 18.94
C PHE A 202 -10.94 3.39 18.83
N ALA A 203 -12.02 3.03 18.12
CA ALA A 203 -13.18 3.87 17.96
C ALA A 203 -13.79 4.31 19.31
N SER A 204 -14.11 5.61 19.42
CA SER A 204 -14.73 6.19 20.61
C SER A 204 -15.56 7.43 20.27
N ASP A 205 -16.44 7.86 21.17
CA ASP A 205 -17.28 9.05 20.99
C ASP A 205 -16.62 10.35 21.50
N THR A 206 -15.29 10.44 21.44
CA THR A 206 -14.54 11.60 21.96
C THR A 206 -14.30 12.67 20.89
N GLU A 207 -14.16 13.92 21.30
CA GLU A 207 -13.75 15.01 20.39
C GLU A 207 -12.34 14.77 19.82
N GLU A 208 -11.47 14.10 20.58
CA GLU A 208 -10.13 13.71 20.16
C GLU A 208 -10.18 12.72 18.98
N TYR A 209 -10.96 11.64 19.11
CA TYR A 209 -11.15 10.68 18.02
C TYR A 209 -11.78 11.32 16.77
N ALA A 210 -12.78 12.20 16.95
CA ALA A 210 -13.35 12.96 15.84
C ALA A 210 -12.31 13.87 15.15
N ALA A 211 -11.41 14.48 15.94
CA ALA A 211 -10.31 15.28 15.41
C ALA A 211 -9.28 14.41 14.66
N GLU A 212 -8.93 13.23 15.16
CA GLU A 212 -8.00 12.30 14.49
C GLU A 212 -8.54 11.87 13.12
N LYS A 213 -9.82 11.49 13.02
CA LYS A 213 -10.46 11.16 11.73
C LYS A 213 -10.44 12.34 10.76
N ARG A 214 -10.73 13.56 11.25
CA ARG A 214 -10.68 14.77 10.44
C ARG A 214 -9.27 15.06 9.94
N ILE A 215 -8.27 15.00 10.81
CA ILE A 215 -6.85 15.22 10.45
C ILE A 215 -6.42 14.19 9.39
N ALA A 216 -6.78 12.91 9.58
CA ALA A 216 -6.45 11.85 8.63
C ALA A 216 -7.06 12.09 7.25
N ALA A 217 -8.30 12.59 7.19
CA ALA A 217 -8.95 12.97 5.93
C ALA A 217 -8.30 14.20 5.29
N GLU A 218 -8.08 15.27 6.07
CA GLU A 218 -7.47 16.52 5.60
C GLU A 218 -6.05 16.31 5.03
N ASN A 219 -5.26 15.43 5.64
CA ASN A 219 -3.92 15.07 5.17
C ASN A 219 -3.92 14.54 3.74
N VAL A 220 -4.86 13.64 3.46
CA VAL A 220 -5.02 13.02 2.16
C VAL A 220 -5.65 13.99 1.15
N GLN A 221 -6.66 14.76 1.57
CA GLN A 221 -7.31 15.75 0.71
C GLN A 221 -6.30 16.75 0.15
N ALA A 222 -5.39 17.27 0.98
CA ALA A 222 -4.35 18.20 0.54
C ALA A 222 -3.49 17.61 -0.60
N ILE A 223 -3.18 16.32 -0.54
CA ILE A 223 -2.40 15.62 -1.57
C ILE A 223 -3.23 15.41 -2.83
N ILE A 224 -4.50 15.00 -2.70
CA ILE A 224 -5.40 14.76 -3.82
C ILE A 224 -5.73 16.05 -4.58
N GLU A 225 -5.93 17.15 -3.88
CA GLU A 225 -6.17 18.46 -4.49
C GLU A 225 -4.95 18.96 -5.29
N ALA A 226 -3.74 18.62 -4.83
CA ALA A 226 -2.49 19.03 -5.45
C ALA A 226 -2.01 18.08 -6.57
N LYS A 227 -2.50 16.83 -6.62
CA LYS A 227 -1.96 15.82 -7.54
C LYS A 227 -2.20 16.17 -9.02
N PRO A 228 -1.27 15.82 -9.92
CA PRO A 228 -1.50 15.93 -11.36
C PRO A 228 -2.71 15.11 -11.83
N LYS A 229 -3.45 15.62 -12.82
CA LYS A 229 -4.76 15.07 -13.22
C LYS A 229 -4.73 13.64 -13.75
N ASP A 230 -3.63 13.26 -14.39
CA ASP A 230 -3.40 11.91 -14.95
C ASP A 230 -2.64 10.99 -13.98
N LEU A 231 -2.32 11.44 -12.76
CA LEU A 231 -1.84 10.57 -11.69
C LEU A 231 -3.02 9.88 -11.03
N VAL A 232 -3.00 8.55 -11.06
CA VAL A 232 -3.88 7.71 -10.25
C VAL A 232 -3.23 7.52 -8.88
N LEU A 233 -3.93 7.98 -7.84
CA LEU A 233 -3.56 7.87 -6.45
C LEU A 233 -4.56 6.95 -5.74
N THR A 234 -4.07 5.81 -5.25
CA THR A 234 -4.88 4.85 -4.50
C THR A 234 -4.45 4.81 -3.04
N THR A 235 -5.27 4.21 -2.20
CA THR A 235 -4.90 3.86 -0.83
C THR A 235 -5.07 2.37 -0.58
N HIS A 236 -4.20 1.79 0.24
CA HIS A 236 -4.47 0.49 0.85
C HIS A 236 -4.71 0.66 2.33
N VAL A 237 -5.92 0.31 2.79
CA VAL A 237 -6.23 0.32 4.21
C VAL A 237 -5.87 -1.03 4.81
N CYS A 238 -4.74 -1.04 5.51
CA CYS A 238 -4.11 -2.25 6.03
C CYS A 238 -4.48 -2.47 7.50
N ARG A 239 -4.70 -3.72 7.88
CA ARG A 239 -4.94 -4.14 9.27
C ARG A 239 -3.69 -4.71 9.95
N GLY A 240 -2.53 -4.37 9.39
CA GLY A 240 -1.24 -4.90 9.78
C GLY A 240 -1.01 -6.30 9.19
N ASN A 241 0.22 -6.52 8.71
CA ASN A 241 0.68 -7.81 8.25
C ASN A 241 2.15 -8.04 8.65
N TYR A 242 2.41 -9.07 9.44
CA TYR A 242 3.77 -9.46 9.82
C TYR A 242 3.82 -10.98 10.02
N LYS A 243 4.59 -11.70 9.20
CA LYS A 243 4.69 -13.17 9.23
C LYS A 243 3.33 -13.87 9.31
N SER A 244 2.42 -13.53 8.39
CA SER A 244 1.03 -14.03 8.36
C SER A 244 0.15 -13.67 9.57
N HIS A 245 0.60 -12.82 10.48
CA HIS A 245 -0.21 -12.26 11.58
C HIS A 245 -0.76 -10.88 11.22
N HIS A 246 -1.79 -10.43 11.93
CA HIS A 246 -2.33 -9.07 11.88
C HIS A 246 -2.29 -8.40 13.26
N SER A 247 -2.42 -7.08 13.29
CA SER A 247 -2.44 -6.30 14.54
C SER A 247 -3.76 -5.60 14.82
N LEU A 248 -4.61 -5.40 13.80
CA LEU A 248 -5.84 -4.61 13.90
C LEU A 248 -7.01 -5.39 13.31
N GLU A 249 -8.23 -5.21 13.80
CA GLU A 249 -9.44 -5.94 13.38
C GLU A 249 -10.62 -4.97 13.10
N GLY A 250 -11.83 -5.49 12.93
CA GLY A 250 -13.05 -4.68 12.95
C GLY A 250 -13.49 -4.12 11.60
N ALA A 251 -14.79 -3.84 11.51
CA ALA A 251 -15.44 -3.28 10.33
C ALA A 251 -15.06 -1.80 10.11
N TYR A 252 -15.21 -1.31 8.87
CA TYR A 252 -14.89 0.07 8.51
C TYR A 252 -15.92 1.11 9.00
N ASP A 253 -17.04 0.69 9.58
CA ASP A 253 -18.14 1.57 10.03
C ASP A 253 -17.69 2.83 10.78
N PRO A 254 -16.73 2.78 11.74
CA PRO A 254 -16.36 3.95 12.55
C PRO A 254 -15.71 5.10 11.75
N ILE A 255 -15.10 4.78 10.62
CA ILE A 255 -14.34 5.72 9.78
C ILE A 255 -14.97 5.93 8.40
N ALA A 256 -16.06 5.23 8.09
CA ALA A 256 -16.57 5.11 6.72
C ALA A 256 -16.98 6.45 6.10
N GLU A 257 -17.56 7.34 6.92
CA GLU A 257 -18.00 8.66 6.48
C GLU A 257 -16.80 9.54 6.08
N GLU A 258 -15.72 9.54 6.86
CA GLU A 258 -14.50 10.27 6.53
C GLU A 258 -13.72 9.59 5.40
N LEU A 259 -13.39 8.31 5.55
CA LEU A 259 -12.59 7.57 4.59
C LEU A 259 -13.27 7.54 3.21
N PHE A 260 -14.51 7.04 3.09
CA PHE A 260 -15.13 6.87 1.77
C PHE A 260 -15.88 8.11 1.30
N GLY A 261 -16.35 8.95 2.23
CA GLY A 261 -17.12 10.16 1.91
C GLY A 261 -16.24 11.38 1.64
N GLN A 262 -15.00 11.44 2.14
CA GLN A 262 -14.20 12.66 2.12
C GLN A 262 -12.82 12.53 1.46
N THR A 263 -12.27 11.31 1.27
CA THR A 263 -10.89 11.16 0.74
C THR A 263 -10.77 10.90 -0.77
N ASP A 264 -11.87 10.92 -1.55
CA ASP A 264 -11.97 10.76 -3.03
C ASP A 264 -10.73 10.19 -3.78
N PHE A 265 -10.20 9.05 -3.32
CA PHE A 265 -9.09 8.37 -3.99
C PHE A 265 -9.58 7.76 -5.31
N ASP A 266 -8.67 7.58 -6.26
CA ASP A 266 -9.01 6.87 -7.51
C ASP A 266 -9.18 5.36 -7.28
N GLY A 267 -8.72 4.85 -6.14
CA GLY A 267 -9.04 3.51 -5.70
C GLY A 267 -8.69 3.18 -4.26
N TYR A 268 -9.44 2.24 -3.70
CA TYR A 268 -9.34 1.79 -2.31
C TYR A 268 -9.09 0.27 -2.28
N PHE A 269 -7.91 -0.14 -1.82
CA PHE A 269 -7.57 -1.55 -1.59
C PHE A 269 -7.94 -1.92 -0.15
N LEU A 270 -9.02 -2.69 0.00
CA LEU A 270 -9.65 -2.96 1.29
C LEU A 270 -9.61 -4.44 1.65
N GLU A 271 -9.14 -4.75 2.86
CA GLU A 271 -9.16 -6.11 3.41
C GLU A 271 -10.59 -6.58 3.73
N TYR A 272 -11.00 -7.72 3.17
CA TYR A 272 -12.31 -8.37 3.38
C TYR A 272 -12.24 -9.91 3.40
N ASP A 273 -11.06 -10.53 3.42
CA ASP A 273 -10.83 -11.98 3.34
C ASP A 273 -11.53 -12.82 4.41
N THR A 274 -11.80 -12.24 5.58
CA THR A 274 -12.39 -12.92 6.74
C THR A 274 -13.54 -12.11 7.33
N ASP A 275 -14.47 -12.78 8.02
CA ASP A 275 -15.61 -12.14 8.72
C ASP A 275 -15.18 -11.05 9.71
N ARG A 276 -13.97 -11.17 10.24
CA ARG A 276 -13.29 -10.21 11.12
C ARG A 276 -13.19 -8.80 10.53
N SER A 277 -13.11 -8.70 9.20
CA SER A 277 -12.98 -7.43 8.48
C SER A 277 -14.32 -6.69 8.30
N GLY A 278 -15.42 -7.28 8.78
CA GLY A 278 -16.77 -6.73 8.65
C GLY A 278 -17.40 -6.94 7.27
N GLY A 279 -18.60 -6.39 7.11
CA GLY A 279 -19.37 -6.44 5.87
C GLY A 279 -19.12 -5.27 4.93
N PHE A 280 -19.90 -5.21 3.84
CA PHE A 280 -19.79 -4.19 2.80
C PHE A 280 -20.67 -2.95 3.06
N GLU A 281 -21.46 -2.94 4.12
CA GLU A 281 -22.36 -1.83 4.52
C GLU A 281 -21.65 -0.47 4.57
N PRO A 282 -20.40 -0.34 5.06
CA PRO A 282 -19.66 0.92 5.05
C PRO A 282 -19.46 1.54 3.67
N LEU A 283 -19.48 0.73 2.60
CA LEU A 283 -19.29 1.22 1.23
C LEU A 283 -20.46 2.09 0.75
N GLN A 284 -21.58 2.14 1.46
CA GLN A 284 -22.67 3.08 1.16
C GLN A 284 -22.23 4.55 1.22
N TYR A 285 -21.15 4.86 1.96
CA TYR A 285 -20.56 6.19 2.06
C TYR A 285 -19.66 6.54 0.88
N PHE A 286 -19.25 5.56 0.06
CA PHE A 286 -18.46 5.81 -1.14
C PHE A 286 -19.28 6.62 -2.16
N LYS A 287 -18.77 7.80 -2.53
CA LYS A 287 -19.35 8.71 -3.54
C LYS A 287 -18.42 9.01 -4.71
N GLY A 288 -17.21 8.47 -4.68
CA GLY A 288 -16.17 8.73 -5.67
C GLY A 288 -16.40 8.07 -7.03
N LYS A 289 -15.60 8.46 -8.01
CA LYS A 289 -15.58 7.86 -9.36
C LYS A 289 -14.53 6.75 -9.52
N GLY A 290 -13.68 6.57 -8.52
CA GLY A 290 -12.65 5.55 -8.47
C GLY A 290 -13.20 4.12 -8.35
N ARG A 291 -12.32 3.19 -8.01
CA ARG A 291 -12.67 1.77 -7.80
C ARG A 291 -12.48 1.32 -6.36
N ILE A 292 -13.39 0.49 -5.87
CA ILE A 292 -13.17 -0.32 -4.66
C ILE A 292 -12.53 -1.64 -5.09
N VAL A 293 -11.29 -1.86 -4.68
CA VAL A 293 -10.56 -3.11 -4.88
C VAL A 293 -10.80 -3.99 -3.66
N LEU A 294 -11.58 -5.06 -3.87
CA LEU A 294 -12.00 -5.99 -2.84
C LEU A 294 -10.87 -6.99 -2.58
N GLY A 295 -10.24 -6.90 -1.42
CA GLY A 295 -9.22 -7.83 -0.96
C GLY A 295 -9.84 -9.09 -0.36
N LEU A 296 -10.37 -9.97 -1.22
CA LEU A 296 -11.14 -11.17 -0.82
C LEU A 296 -10.30 -12.45 -0.79
N VAL A 297 -9.09 -12.42 -1.33
CA VAL A 297 -8.17 -13.56 -1.37
C VAL A 297 -7.10 -13.35 -0.30
N THR A 298 -6.89 -14.31 0.60
CA THR A 298 -5.87 -14.17 1.64
C THR A 298 -4.46 -14.25 1.07
N SER A 299 -3.58 -13.37 1.55
CA SER A 299 -2.14 -13.41 1.27
C SER A 299 -1.34 -14.11 2.38
N LYS A 300 -2.02 -14.76 3.34
CA LYS A 300 -1.42 -15.29 4.58
C LYS A 300 -1.34 -16.81 4.66
N THR A 301 -2.20 -17.52 3.93
CA THR A 301 -2.28 -18.99 3.93
C THR A 301 -2.25 -19.55 2.50
N ALA A 302 -1.78 -20.79 2.36
CA ALA A 302 -1.58 -21.45 1.07
C ALA A 302 -2.88 -21.93 0.40
N GLU A 303 -3.88 -22.32 1.18
CA GLU A 303 -5.13 -22.89 0.67
C GLU A 303 -5.86 -21.91 -0.22
N LEU A 304 -6.16 -22.30 -1.46
CA LEU A 304 -6.91 -21.45 -2.41
C LEU A 304 -8.37 -21.34 -2.00
N GLU A 305 -8.90 -20.12 -2.09
CA GLU A 305 -10.30 -19.82 -1.84
C GLU A 305 -11.21 -20.43 -2.91
N ASP A 306 -12.45 -20.72 -2.54
CA ASP A 306 -13.47 -21.16 -3.48
C ASP A 306 -13.85 -20.00 -4.42
N LYS A 307 -13.68 -20.22 -5.73
CA LYS A 307 -13.98 -19.20 -6.75
C LYS A 307 -15.44 -18.74 -6.74
N ASP A 308 -16.38 -19.66 -6.50
CA ASP A 308 -17.80 -19.34 -6.52
C ASP A 308 -18.20 -18.52 -5.29
N GLU A 309 -17.57 -18.79 -4.14
CA GLU A 309 -17.70 -17.96 -2.94
C GLU A 309 -17.20 -16.53 -3.17
N ILE A 310 -16.00 -16.36 -3.75
CA ILE A 310 -15.46 -15.03 -4.06
C ILE A 310 -16.37 -14.28 -5.04
N LYS A 311 -16.86 -14.94 -6.10
CA LYS A 311 -17.82 -14.33 -7.04
C LYS A 311 -19.13 -13.94 -6.36
N ALA A 312 -19.62 -14.74 -5.41
CA ALA A 312 -20.80 -14.40 -4.62
C ALA A 312 -20.57 -13.15 -3.76
N ARG A 313 -19.38 -13.02 -3.15
CA ARG A 313 -19.01 -11.82 -2.37
C ARG A 313 -18.83 -10.57 -3.22
N ILE A 314 -18.26 -10.67 -4.43
CA ILE A 314 -18.23 -9.54 -5.38
C ILE A 314 -19.65 -9.09 -5.72
N LYS A 315 -20.57 -10.05 -5.97
CA LYS A 315 -21.99 -9.75 -6.22
C LYS A 315 -22.66 -9.11 -5.00
N GLU A 316 -22.29 -9.50 -3.79
CA GLU A 316 -22.78 -8.86 -2.58
C GLU A 316 -22.33 -7.40 -2.47
N ALA A 317 -21.03 -7.13 -2.65
CA ALA A 317 -20.49 -5.78 -2.69
C ALA A 317 -21.17 -4.90 -3.77
N SER A 318 -21.58 -5.52 -4.88
CA SER A 318 -22.27 -4.83 -5.98
C SER A 318 -23.63 -4.22 -5.60
N LYS A 319 -24.18 -4.57 -4.42
CA LYS A 319 -25.39 -3.93 -3.87
C LYS A 319 -25.11 -2.52 -3.33
N TYR A 320 -23.86 -2.21 -2.98
CA TYR A 320 -23.44 -0.94 -2.39
C TYR A 320 -22.68 -0.07 -3.40
N VAL A 321 -21.82 -0.68 -4.21
CA VAL A 321 -21.00 0.00 -5.22
C VAL A 321 -21.21 -0.67 -6.57
N PRO A 322 -21.47 0.06 -7.67
CA PRO A 322 -21.70 -0.54 -8.97
C PRO A 322 -20.58 -1.49 -9.40
N LEU A 323 -20.91 -2.60 -10.06
CA LEU A 323 -19.95 -3.65 -10.43
C LEU A 323 -18.80 -3.10 -11.29
N GLU A 324 -19.06 -2.08 -12.12
CA GLU A 324 -18.08 -1.38 -12.93
C GLU A 324 -17.07 -0.55 -12.11
N GLN A 325 -17.35 -0.27 -10.84
CA GLN A 325 -16.43 0.37 -9.90
C GLN A 325 -15.78 -0.63 -8.93
N LEU A 326 -15.97 -1.95 -9.13
CA LEU A 326 -15.36 -2.98 -8.29
C LEU A 326 -14.14 -3.62 -8.96
N SER A 327 -13.17 -4.05 -8.17
CA SER A 327 -12.02 -4.85 -8.62
C SER A 327 -11.66 -5.88 -7.56
N LEU A 328 -10.77 -6.81 -7.87
CA LEU A 328 -10.36 -7.89 -6.99
C LEU A 328 -8.84 -7.86 -6.78
N SER A 329 -8.44 -8.10 -5.54
CA SER A 329 -7.04 -8.32 -5.16
C SER A 329 -6.95 -9.36 -4.04
N THR A 330 -5.71 -9.63 -3.61
CA THR A 330 -5.48 -10.16 -2.27
C THR A 330 -5.83 -9.13 -1.20
N GLN A 331 -6.05 -9.58 0.04
CA GLN A 331 -6.38 -8.72 1.18
C GLN A 331 -5.27 -7.68 1.44
N CYS A 332 -4.01 -8.11 1.35
CA CYS A 332 -2.82 -7.33 1.61
C CYS A 332 -1.72 -7.79 0.63
N GLY A 333 -0.53 -7.20 0.71
CA GLY A 333 0.65 -7.73 0.03
C GLY A 333 1.10 -9.08 0.63
N PHE A 334 2.05 -9.75 -0.01
CA PHE A 334 2.58 -11.02 0.47
C PHE A 334 3.75 -10.86 1.45
N ALA A 335 4.29 -9.64 1.62
CA ALA A 335 5.43 -9.40 2.51
C ALA A 335 5.56 -7.92 2.91
N SER A 336 4.95 -7.52 4.02
CA SER A 336 5.08 -6.14 4.53
C SER A 336 6.45 -5.85 5.16
N THR A 337 7.22 -6.89 5.49
CA THR A 337 8.61 -6.79 5.96
C THR A 337 9.47 -7.82 5.22
N GLU A 338 10.80 -7.68 5.29
CA GLU A 338 11.72 -8.56 4.57
C GLU A 338 11.59 -10.05 4.93
N GLU A 339 11.04 -10.38 6.10
CA GLU A 339 10.76 -11.76 6.49
C GLU A 339 9.68 -12.43 5.64
N GLY A 340 8.68 -11.66 5.18
CA GLY A 340 7.56 -12.14 4.38
C GLY A 340 6.54 -13.01 5.13
N ASN A 341 5.44 -13.34 4.45
CA ASN A 341 4.43 -14.28 4.96
C ASN A 341 4.90 -15.73 4.82
N LEU A 342 4.28 -16.62 5.59
CA LEU A 342 4.61 -18.05 5.60
C LEU A 342 3.95 -18.79 4.43
N LEU A 343 4.36 -18.45 3.21
CA LEU A 343 4.00 -19.11 1.96
C LEU A 343 5.26 -19.38 1.13
N THR A 344 5.16 -20.34 0.23
CA THR A 344 6.11 -20.52 -0.87
C THR A 344 5.82 -19.54 -2.00
N GLU A 345 6.81 -19.29 -2.86
CA GLU A 345 6.64 -18.45 -4.05
C GLU A 345 5.54 -18.98 -4.99
N GLU A 346 5.41 -20.30 -5.12
CA GLU A 346 4.38 -20.90 -5.98
C GLU A 346 2.97 -20.75 -5.39
N GLU A 347 2.81 -20.86 -4.08
CA GLU A 347 1.52 -20.59 -3.41
C GLU A 347 1.11 -19.12 -3.58
N GLN A 348 2.05 -18.18 -3.45
CA GLN A 348 1.83 -16.78 -3.80
C GLN A 348 1.34 -16.62 -5.24
N TRP A 349 2.01 -17.25 -6.22
CA TRP A 349 1.60 -17.14 -7.62
C TRP A 349 0.25 -17.82 -7.90
N ALA A 350 -0.06 -18.91 -7.20
CA ALA A 350 -1.37 -19.56 -7.28
C ALA A 350 -2.49 -18.60 -6.84
N LYS A 351 -2.28 -17.82 -5.77
CA LYS A 351 -3.21 -16.77 -5.31
C LYS A 351 -3.37 -15.65 -6.35
N VAL A 352 -2.27 -15.19 -6.96
CA VAL A 352 -2.31 -14.19 -8.04
C VAL A 352 -3.12 -14.70 -9.23
N ARG A 353 -2.87 -15.93 -9.68
CA ARG A 353 -3.60 -16.53 -10.80
C ARG A 353 -5.09 -16.70 -10.48
N LEU A 354 -5.44 -17.05 -9.25
CA LEU A 354 -6.83 -17.12 -8.79
C LEU A 354 -7.54 -15.76 -8.94
N VAL A 355 -6.91 -14.67 -8.46
CA VAL A 355 -7.44 -13.30 -8.61
C VAL A 355 -7.63 -12.96 -10.10
N VAL A 356 -6.63 -13.24 -10.93
CA VAL A 356 -6.68 -12.97 -12.38
C VAL A 356 -7.77 -13.78 -13.09
N GLU A 357 -7.92 -15.05 -12.73
CA GLU A 357 -8.95 -15.93 -13.29
C GLU A 357 -10.36 -15.44 -12.94
N ILE A 358 -10.62 -15.16 -11.66
CA ILE A 358 -11.92 -14.66 -11.21
C ILE A 358 -12.24 -13.30 -11.85
N ALA A 359 -11.26 -12.39 -11.93
CA ALA A 359 -11.49 -11.09 -12.56
C ALA A 359 -11.84 -11.21 -14.05
N LYS A 360 -11.27 -12.19 -14.77
CA LYS A 360 -11.63 -12.48 -16.15
C LYS A 360 -13.05 -13.03 -16.28
N GLU A 361 -13.48 -13.88 -15.35
CA GLU A 361 -14.85 -14.42 -15.31
C GLU A 361 -15.89 -13.32 -14.99
N VAL A 362 -15.58 -12.41 -14.06
CA VAL A 362 -16.52 -11.36 -13.62
C VAL A 362 -16.57 -10.17 -14.58
N TRP A 363 -15.44 -9.76 -15.16
CA TRP A 363 -15.33 -8.60 -16.05
C TRP A 363 -14.74 -8.97 -17.43
N PRO A 364 -15.47 -9.71 -18.29
CA PRO A 364 -14.93 -10.22 -19.55
C PRO A 364 -14.60 -9.14 -20.59
N GLU A 365 -15.28 -7.99 -20.58
CA GLU A 365 -15.13 -6.94 -21.61
C GLU A 365 -13.85 -6.10 -21.45
N GLU A 366 -13.32 -5.98 -20.22
CA GLU A 366 -12.10 -5.21 -19.91
C GLU A 366 -10.81 -6.05 -19.92
N ASN A 367 -10.95 -7.36 -19.99
CA ASN A 367 -9.82 -8.30 -19.98
C ASN A 367 -9.42 -8.80 -21.38
N ASN A 368 -10.16 -8.40 -22.42
CA ASN A 368 -9.85 -8.65 -23.84
C ASN A 368 -9.01 -7.55 -24.48
#